data_AF-A0ABD2AAY6-F1
#
_entry.id   AF-A0ABD2AAY6-F1
#
_cell.length_a   1.000
_cell.length_b   1.000
_cell.length_c   1.000
_cell.angle_alpha   90.00
_cell.angle_beta   90.00
_cell.angle_gamma   90.00
#
_symmetry.space_group_name_H-M   'P 1'
#
loop_
_entity.id
_entity.type
_entity.pdbx_description
1 polymer ?
#
loop_
_entity_poly.entity_id
_entity_poly.type
_entity_poly.pdbx_seq_one_letter_code
_entity_poly.pdbx_strand_id
1 'polypeptide(L)'
;MVDSVLQRFARQLNADHLAISFVEPTEVARLMSAVSFGYGIYQLCVSLLPPSLLKLIHFLGFEGDRRAGLTALMYARVSEDMRAPLATLSLLWYHTIVRPFFALDGSNVKAGVNAAKQLIEECRTEFQNSALFLFFAGRVERLESNVSAALEAYDKAVDASSQREVRLLCLHEVAWCHLIRLSYEEAYRSLTQLQQQSRWSKSFYAYLAAVCCGSNGKFEELMTMYRKIVQFVAGTTKETQLGLFILRRAPKLVDQDTGRAYTILYYKLLVYELLYLWNAMPSCSIEALRRILLDCKGNRSEEPMVGLADLIEGAAYSYLGDRQASIRSYRNCLKRRNPNKDVYDQHVSAFVLYELGSSLCTIDNNEEGKSFLLRAQTQYRDYDFESRLNVRIHSALRDLH
;
A
#
# COMPACT_ATOMS: atom_id res chain seq x y z
N MET A 1 -25.28 2.87 26.77
CA MET A 1 -25.66 1.44 26.67
C MET A 1 -24.72 0.55 27.47
N VAL A 2 -23.41 0.78 27.43
CA VAL A 2 -22.42 0.06 28.28
C VAL A 2 -22.62 0.34 29.78
N ASP A 3 -22.82 1.60 30.16
CA ASP A 3 -23.03 1.96 31.59
C ASP A 3 -24.31 1.36 32.20
N SER A 4 -25.37 1.25 31.41
CA SER A 4 -26.63 0.64 31.87
C SER A 4 -26.54 -0.88 32.02
N VAL A 5 -25.66 -1.53 31.24
CA VAL A 5 -25.38 -2.97 31.36
C VAL A 5 -24.51 -3.23 32.59
N LEU A 6 -23.49 -2.39 32.83
CA LEU A 6 -22.64 -2.45 34.03
C LEU A 6 -23.44 -2.24 35.33
N GLN A 7 -24.36 -1.28 35.34
CA GLN A 7 -25.21 -1.02 36.51
C GLN A 7 -26.22 -2.16 36.78
N ARG A 8 -26.72 -2.84 35.74
CA ARG A 8 -27.58 -4.03 35.91
C ARG A 8 -26.78 -5.23 36.41
N PHE A 9 -25.57 -5.43 35.89
CA PHE A 9 -24.65 -6.47 36.38
C PHE A 9 -24.31 -6.28 37.87
N ALA A 10 -24.00 -5.04 38.28
CA ALA A 10 -23.68 -4.71 39.66
C ALA A 10 -24.85 -4.91 40.63
N ARG A 11 -26.10 -4.65 40.20
CA ARG A 11 -27.29 -4.89 41.05
C ARG A 11 -27.60 -6.37 41.21
N GLN A 12 -27.33 -7.17 40.19
CA GLN A 12 -27.58 -8.61 40.21
C GLN A 12 -26.54 -9.37 41.05
N LEU A 13 -25.30 -8.87 41.11
CA LEU A 13 -24.24 -9.37 41.99
C LEU A 13 -24.51 -9.13 43.49
N ASN A 14 -25.32 -8.12 43.85
CA ASN A 14 -25.65 -7.81 45.25
C ASN A 14 -26.81 -8.64 45.84
N ALA A 15 -27.56 -9.37 45.00
CA ALA A 15 -28.74 -10.11 45.45
C ALA A 15 -28.44 -11.55 45.91
N ASP A 16 -27.31 -12.12 45.47
CA ASP A 16 -26.91 -13.48 45.82
C ASP A 16 -25.66 -13.44 46.72
N HIS A 17 -25.84 -13.74 48.01
CA HIS A 17 -24.75 -14.00 48.97
C HIS A 17 -24.01 -15.32 48.66
N LEU A 18 -23.44 -15.41 47.47
CA LEU A 18 -22.38 -16.37 47.15
C LEU A 18 -21.05 -15.64 47.33
N ALA A 19 -20.09 -16.30 47.97
CA ALA A 19 -18.75 -15.79 48.16
C ALA A 19 -18.08 -15.51 46.79
N ILE A 20 -18.25 -14.29 46.28
CA ILE A 20 -17.53 -13.82 45.10
C ILE A 20 -16.14 -13.44 45.61
N SER A 21 -15.14 -14.28 45.30
CA SER A 21 -13.74 -13.90 45.41
C SER A 21 -13.56 -12.54 44.77
N PHE A 22 -13.15 -11.54 45.54
CA PHE A 22 -12.85 -10.22 45.03
C PHE A 22 -11.79 -10.37 43.94
N VAL A 23 -12.16 -10.09 42.68
CA VAL A 23 -11.23 -10.15 41.54
C VAL A 23 -10.15 -9.09 41.77
N GLU A 24 -8.87 -9.47 41.67
CA GLU A 24 -7.81 -8.52 41.97
C GLU A 24 -7.82 -7.36 40.96
N PRO A 25 -7.53 -6.11 41.37
CA PRO A 25 -7.47 -4.98 40.44
C PRO A 25 -6.53 -5.20 39.24
N THR A 26 -5.46 -5.98 39.46
CA THR A 26 -4.50 -6.41 38.44
C THR A 26 -5.13 -7.34 37.40
N GLU A 27 -6.01 -8.26 37.82
CA GLU A 27 -6.77 -9.14 36.93
C GLU A 27 -7.78 -8.36 36.10
N VAL A 28 -8.47 -7.39 36.71
CA VAL A 28 -9.38 -6.49 36.00
C VAL A 28 -8.62 -5.67 34.95
N ALA A 29 -7.45 -5.12 35.29
CA ALA A 29 -6.62 -4.35 34.36
C ALA A 29 -6.14 -5.20 33.17
N ARG A 30 -5.69 -6.44 33.43
CA ARG A 30 -5.29 -7.38 32.38
C ARG A 30 -6.46 -7.75 31.47
N LEU A 31 -7.63 -8.01 32.04
CA LEU A 31 -8.84 -8.30 31.27
C LEU A 31 -9.23 -7.11 30.39
N MET A 32 -9.20 -5.89 30.93
CA MET A 32 -9.49 -4.67 30.18
C MET A 32 -8.51 -4.48 29.02
N SER A 33 -7.19 -4.65 29.23
CA SER A 33 -6.21 -4.61 28.14
C SER A 33 -6.49 -5.67 27.07
N ALA A 34 -6.82 -6.90 27.47
CA ALA A 34 -7.15 -7.97 26.53
C ALA A 34 -8.38 -7.66 25.68
N VAL A 35 -9.45 -7.17 26.31
CA VAL A 35 -10.68 -6.77 25.60
C VAL A 35 -10.40 -5.58 24.69
N SER A 36 -9.65 -4.57 25.15
CA SER A 36 -9.28 -3.40 24.34
C SER A 36 -8.39 -3.78 23.15
N PHE A 37 -7.45 -4.70 23.32
CA PHE A 37 -6.64 -5.21 22.20
C PHE A 37 -7.53 -5.89 21.14
N GLY A 38 -8.36 -6.85 21.56
CA GLY A 38 -9.25 -7.57 20.63
C GLY A 38 -10.25 -6.65 19.94
N TYR A 39 -10.89 -5.76 20.70
CA TYR A 39 -11.80 -4.74 20.17
C TYR A 39 -11.08 -3.79 19.21
N GLY A 40 -9.86 -3.37 19.56
CA GLY A 40 -9.03 -2.49 18.75
C GLY A 40 -8.70 -3.07 17.38
N ILE A 41 -8.22 -4.31 17.33
CA ILE A 41 -7.96 -5.04 16.08
C ILE A 41 -9.24 -5.20 15.28
N TYR A 42 -10.32 -5.64 15.91
CA TYR A 42 -11.60 -5.85 15.23
C TYR A 42 -12.10 -4.56 14.55
N GLN A 43 -12.19 -3.47 15.31
CA GLN A 43 -12.65 -2.18 14.81
C GLN A 43 -11.76 -1.65 13.67
N LEU A 44 -10.45 -1.79 13.82
CA LEU A 44 -9.50 -1.41 12.79
C LEU A 44 -9.70 -2.23 11.51
N CYS A 45 -9.75 -3.56 11.61
CA CYS A 45 -9.93 -4.45 10.46
C CYS A 45 -11.25 -4.16 9.72
N VAL A 46 -12.37 -4.04 10.44
CA VAL A 46 -13.68 -3.75 9.83
C VAL A 46 -13.66 -2.38 9.14
N SER A 47 -13.02 -1.36 9.73
CA SER A 47 -12.90 -0.03 9.13
C SER A 47 -12.09 0.05 7.83
N LEU A 48 -11.41 -1.04 7.46
CA LEU A 48 -10.56 -1.16 6.27
C LEU A 48 -11.19 -2.07 5.21
N LEU A 49 -12.37 -2.66 5.47
CA LEU A 49 -13.03 -3.54 4.51
C LEU A 49 -13.62 -2.73 3.34
N PRO A 50 -13.60 -3.30 2.11
CA PRO A 50 -14.28 -2.70 0.97
C PRO A 50 -15.78 -2.45 1.23
N PRO A 51 -16.38 -1.41 0.62
CA PRO A 51 -17.79 -1.07 0.81
C PRO A 51 -18.78 -2.22 0.52
N SER A 52 -18.43 -3.12 -0.40
CA SER A 52 -19.25 -4.31 -0.70
C SER A 52 -19.37 -5.27 0.48
N LEU A 53 -18.30 -5.44 1.26
CA LEU A 53 -18.27 -6.29 2.46
C LEU A 53 -18.88 -5.57 3.67
N LEU A 54 -18.76 -4.24 3.75
CA LEU A 54 -19.38 -3.45 4.81
C LEU A 54 -20.91 -3.61 4.83
N LYS A 55 -21.57 -3.70 3.66
CA LYS A 55 -23.03 -3.94 3.58
C LYS A 55 -23.47 -5.23 4.28
N LEU A 56 -22.70 -6.31 4.13
CA LEU A 56 -23.00 -7.60 4.74
C LEU A 56 -22.78 -7.57 6.26
N ILE A 57 -21.72 -6.90 6.70
CA ILE A 57 -21.34 -6.80 8.12
C ILE A 57 -22.27 -5.85 8.86
N HIS A 58 -22.67 -4.74 8.23
CA HIS A 58 -23.71 -3.83 8.75
C HIS A 58 -25.06 -4.54 8.86
N PHE A 59 -25.41 -5.41 7.92
CA PHE A 59 -26.61 -6.24 8.03
C PHE A 59 -26.58 -7.17 9.25
N LEU A 60 -25.40 -7.66 9.64
CA LEU A 60 -25.19 -8.43 10.87
C LEU A 60 -25.09 -7.54 12.13
N GLY A 61 -25.28 -6.22 12.01
CA GLY A 61 -25.27 -5.28 13.13
C GLY A 61 -23.88 -4.82 13.58
N PHE A 62 -22.86 -5.07 12.77
CA PHE A 62 -21.48 -4.70 13.09
C PHE A 62 -21.05 -3.49 12.26
N GLU A 63 -20.41 -2.51 12.88
CA GLU A 63 -19.81 -1.35 12.22
C GLU A 63 -18.36 -1.17 12.70
N GLY A 64 -17.50 -0.69 11.81
CA GLY A 64 -16.09 -0.43 12.11
C GLY A 64 -15.80 1.05 12.34
N ASP A 65 -15.38 1.41 13.55
CA ASP A 65 -14.86 2.74 13.89
C ASP A 65 -13.33 2.69 14.04
N ARG A 66 -12.64 3.23 13.04
CA ARG A 66 -11.18 3.30 13.01
C ARG A 66 -10.62 4.05 14.22
N ARG A 67 -11.22 5.17 14.61
CA ARG A 67 -10.72 6.00 15.71
C ARG A 67 -10.87 5.26 17.03
N ALA A 68 -12.03 4.63 17.26
CA ALA A 68 -12.23 3.76 18.42
C ALA A 68 -11.21 2.61 18.44
N GLY A 69 -10.96 1.99 17.29
CA GLY A 69 -9.96 0.92 17.15
C GLY A 69 -8.55 1.37 17.56
N LEU A 70 -8.09 2.52 17.04
CA LEU A 70 -6.77 3.08 17.38
C LEU A 70 -6.68 3.47 18.86
N THR A 71 -7.72 4.09 19.43
CA THR A 71 -7.75 4.44 20.85
C THR A 71 -7.65 3.20 21.74
N ALA A 72 -8.36 2.13 21.39
CA ALA A 72 -8.32 0.88 22.16
C ALA A 72 -6.95 0.19 22.07
N LEU A 73 -6.28 0.22 20.91
CA LEU A 73 -4.90 -0.26 20.78
C LEU A 73 -3.89 0.60 21.55
N MET A 74 -4.06 1.93 21.57
CA MET A 74 -3.24 2.83 22.37
C MET A 74 -3.42 2.61 23.88
N TYR A 75 -4.60 2.17 24.31
CA TYR A 75 -4.81 1.74 25.70
C TYR A 75 -4.14 0.38 25.97
N ALA A 76 -4.32 -0.60 25.10
CA ALA A 76 -3.75 -1.94 25.30
C ALA A 76 -2.21 -1.95 25.28
N ARG A 77 -1.56 -1.04 24.53
CA ARG A 77 -0.10 -1.02 24.42
C ARG A 77 0.66 -0.62 25.69
N VAL A 78 -0.01 -0.07 26.69
CA VAL A 78 0.62 0.32 27.97
C VAL A 78 0.44 -0.76 29.06
N SER A 79 -0.10 -1.94 28.74
CA SER A 79 -0.16 -3.05 29.68
C SER A 79 1.21 -3.72 29.88
N GLU A 80 1.34 -4.53 30.94
CA GLU A 80 2.56 -5.26 31.29
C GLU A 80 2.61 -6.68 30.71
N ASP A 81 1.69 -7.03 29.79
CA ASP A 81 1.56 -8.38 29.25
C ASP A 81 1.92 -8.44 27.75
N MET A 82 1.95 -9.66 27.19
CA MET A 82 2.35 -9.88 25.79
C MET A 82 1.51 -9.11 24.76
N ARG A 83 0.35 -8.58 25.16
CA ARG A 83 -0.56 -7.84 24.27
C ARG A 83 -0.05 -6.44 24.02
N ALA A 84 0.73 -5.87 24.94
CA ALA A 84 1.31 -4.56 24.79
C ALA A 84 2.22 -4.42 23.55
N PRO A 85 3.22 -5.31 23.34
CA PRO A 85 4.03 -5.27 22.12
C PRO A 85 3.20 -5.61 20.88
N LEU A 86 2.21 -6.51 20.95
CA LEU A 86 1.33 -6.81 19.81
C LEU A 86 0.45 -5.62 19.41
N ALA A 87 -0.06 -4.86 20.38
CA ALA A 87 -0.81 -3.63 20.14
C ALA A 87 0.08 -2.56 19.49
N THR A 88 1.32 -2.39 20.00
CA THR A 88 2.31 -1.49 19.38
C THR A 88 2.64 -1.91 17.94
N LEU A 89 2.89 -3.20 17.70
CA LEU A 89 3.15 -3.72 16.34
C LEU A 89 1.96 -3.52 15.41
N SER A 90 0.73 -3.65 15.91
CA SER A 90 -0.50 -3.41 15.13
C SER A 90 -0.65 -1.94 14.75
N LEU A 91 -0.31 -1.02 15.67
CA LEU A 91 -0.26 0.41 15.40
C LEU A 91 0.85 0.75 14.40
N LEU A 92 2.05 0.19 14.54
CA LEU A 92 3.15 0.37 13.59
C LEU A 92 2.76 -0.10 12.19
N TRP A 93 2.11 -1.27 12.08
CA TRP A 93 1.59 -1.79 10.83
C TRP A 93 0.54 -0.84 10.22
N TYR A 94 -0.40 -0.34 11.03
CA TYR A 94 -1.37 0.64 10.57
C TYR A 94 -0.72 1.92 10.03
N HIS A 95 0.21 2.50 10.80
CA HIS A 95 0.81 3.79 10.48
C HIS A 95 1.79 3.71 9.30
N THR A 96 2.51 2.61 9.15
CA THR A 96 3.57 2.46 8.12
C THR A 96 3.13 1.66 6.90
N ILE A 97 2.07 0.85 6.96
CA ILE A 97 1.63 0.01 5.83
C ILE A 97 0.22 0.39 5.40
N VAL A 98 -0.77 0.35 6.28
CA VAL A 98 -2.18 0.59 5.92
C VAL A 98 -2.39 2.02 5.41
N ARG A 99 -1.93 3.02 6.17
CA ARG A 99 -2.11 4.43 5.81
C ARG A 99 -1.50 4.74 4.43
N PRO A 100 -0.24 4.39 4.13
CA PRO A 100 0.30 4.56 2.77
C PRO A 100 -0.41 3.71 1.72
N PHE A 101 -0.82 2.48 2.05
CA PHE A 101 -1.51 1.60 1.10
C PHE A 101 -2.87 2.15 0.68
N PHE A 102 -3.66 2.73 1.57
CA PHE A 102 -4.94 3.35 1.19
C PHE A 102 -4.82 4.85 0.85
N ALA A 103 -3.63 5.44 1.02
CA ALA A 103 -3.40 6.88 0.89
C ALA A 103 -4.41 7.69 1.72
N LEU A 104 -4.63 7.27 2.98
CA LEU A 104 -5.63 7.87 3.88
C LEU A 104 -5.34 9.33 4.21
N ASP A 105 -4.06 9.71 4.18
CA ASP A 105 -3.58 11.08 4.40
C ASP A 105 -3.20 11.73 3.04
N GLY A 106 -3.74 11.22 1.92
CA GLY A 106 -3.33 11.59 0.57
C GLY A 106 -1.87 11.19 0.28
N SER A 107 -1.10 12.10 -0.31
CA SER A 107 0.35 11.94 -0.49
C SER A 107 1.17 12.26 0.78
N ASN A 108 0.53 12.78 1.84
CA ASN A 108 1.23 13.23 3.04
C ASN A 108 1.39 12.10 4.07
N VAL A 109 2.44 11.29 3.92
CA VAL A 109 2.75 10.20 4.86
C VAL A 109 3.28 10.68 6.22
N LYS A 110 3.57 11.98 6.39
CA LYS A 110 4.27 12.52 7.58
C LYS A 110 3.57 12.22 8.89
N ALA A 111 2.24 12.33 8.94
CA ALA A 111 1.49 12.07 10.17
C ALA A 111 1.63 10.61 10.63
N GLY A 112 1.54 9.66 9.70
CA GLY A 112 1.77 8.24 9.98
C GLY A 112 3.22 7.96 10.40
N VAL A 113 4.18 8.54 9.69
CA VAL A 113 5.62 8.41 9.99
C VAL A 113 5.95 8.93 11.39
N ASN A 114 5.46 10.12 11.75
CA ASN A 114 5.71 10.72 13.07
C ASN A 114 5.13 9.87 14.20
N ALA A 115 3.90 9.36 14.03
CA ALA A 115 3.29 8.46 15.00
C ALA A 115 4.11 7.16 15.16
N ALA A 116 4.58 6.58 14.05
CA ALA A 116 5.42 5.38 14.08
C ALA A 116 6.78 5.63 14.75
N LYS A 117 7.42 6.79 14.51
CA LYS A 117 8.65 7.18 15.19
C LYS A 117 8.48 7.28 16.70
N GLN A 118 7.41 7.93 17.15
CA GLN A 118 7.10 8.04 18.56
C GLN A 118 6.88 6.66 19.19
N LEU A 119 6.10 5.79 18.53
CA LEU A 119 5.88 4.41 18.97
C LEU A 119 7.18 3.62 19.14
N ILE A 120 8.12 3.76 18.19
CA ILE A 120 9.42 3.08 18.23
C ILE A 120 10.29 3.63 19.37
N GLU A 121 10.33 4.95 19.54
CA GLU A 121 11.19 5.58 20.56
C GLU A 121 10.73 5.23 21.99
N GLU A 122 9.42 5.23 22.25
CA GLU A 122 8.85 4.84 23.54
C GLU A 122 9.17 3.38 23.92
N CYS A 123 9.35 2.52 22.92
CA CYS A 123 9.61 1.09 23.07
C CYS A 123 11.10 0.73 22.94
N ARG A 124 11.98 1.73 22.76
CA ARG A 124 13.38 1.52 22.37
C ARG A 124 14.18 0.74 23.40
N THR A 125 14.04 1.06 24.67
CA THR A 125 14.80 0.41 25.76
C THR A 125 14.56 -1.09 25.82
N GLU A 126 13.34 -1.53 25.51
CA GLU A 126 12.92 -2.92 25.56
C GLU A 126 13.14 -3.65 24.22
N PHE A 127 12.88 -2.98 23.08
CA PHE A 127 12.77 -3.64 21.78
C PHE A 127 13.79 -3.20 20.72
N GLN A 128 14.83 -2.44 21.07
CA GLN A 128 15.84 -1.95 20.10
C GLN A 128 16.49 -3.04 19.23
N ASN A 129 16.61 -4.27 19.72
CA ASN A 129 17.20 -5.40 19.00
C ASN A 129 16.14 -6.40 18.50
N SER A 130 14.86 -6.09 18.62
CA SER A 130 13.78 -6.94 18.13
C SER A 130 13.70 -6.84 16.61
N ALA A 131 13.75 -7.98 15.91
CA ALA A 131 13.68 -8.03 14.45
C ALA A 131 12.43 -7.31 13.88
N LEU A 132 11.28 -7.40 14.55
CA LEU A 132 10.06 -6.73 14.08
C LEU A 132 10.12 -5.21 14.29
N PHE A 133 10.71 -4.73 15.38
CA PHE A 133 10.91 -3.30 15.59
C PHE A 133 11.95 -2.73 14.63
N LEU A 134 13.05 -3.45 14.38
CA LEU A 134 14.03 -3.10 13.36
C LEU A 134 13.42 -3.05 11.95
N PHE A 135 12.55 -4.02 11.62
CA PHE A 135 11.77 -3.98 10.37
C PHE A 135 10.92 -2.70 10.28
N PHE A 136 10.19 -2.33 11.32
CA PHE A 136 9.38 -1.11 11.31
C PHE A 136 10.22 0.17 11.33
N ALA A 137 11.40 0.18 11.95
CA ALA A 137 12.35 1.28 11.85
C ALA A 137 12.80 1.45 10.38
N GLY A 138 13.14 0.36 9.70
CA GLY A 138 13.44 0.40 8.26
C GLY A 138 12.26 0.90 7.42
N ARG A 139 11.02 0.53 7.78
CA ARG A 139 9.81 1.03 7.11
C ARG A 139 9.67 2.54 7.22
N VAL A 140 9.91 3.10 8.41
CA VAL A 140 9.91 4.54 8.68
C VAL A 140 10.95 5.25 7.83
N GLU A 141 12.21 4.79 7.85
CA GLU A 141 13.29 5.36 7.06
C GLU A 141 12.98 5.34 5.55
N ARG A 142 12.40 4.24 5.04
CA ARG A 142 11.96 4.16 3.63
C ARG A 142 10.89 5.20 3.30
N LEU A 143 9.90 5.39 4.18
CA LEU A 143 8.83 6.36 3.97
C LEU A 143 9.33 7.81 3.99
N GLU A 144 10.45 8.07 4.67
CA GLU A 144 11.16 9.36 4.67
C GLU A 144 12.20 9.48 3.54
N SER A 145 12.22 8.53 2.61
CA SER A 145 13.19 8.46 1.50
C SER A 145 14.65 8.29 1.95
N ASN A 146 14.90 7.91 3.21
CA ASN A 146 16.23 7.56 3.71
C ASN A 146 16.54 6.09 3.43
N VAL A 147 16.75 5.78 2.15
CA VAL A 147 16.87 4.39 1.69
C VAL A 147 18.09 3.68 2.28
N SER A 148 19.19 4.39 2.54
CA SER A 148 20.40 3.79 3.12
C SER A 148 20.17 3.31 4.55
N ALA A 149 19.56 4.15 5.41
CA ALA A 149 19.22 3.75 6.77
C ALA A 149 18.14 2.64 6.79
N ALA A 150 17.22 2.67 5.84
CA ALA A 150 16.23 1.60 5.70
C ALA A 150 16.89 0.25 5.43
N LEU A 151 17.83 0.17 4.49
CA LEU A 151 18.57 -1.04 4.16
C LEU A 151 19.36 -1.55 5.39
N GLU A 152 20.08 -0.67 6.09
CA GLU A 152 20.80 -1.03 7.30
C GLU A 152 19.89 -1.60 8.39
N ALA A 153 18.72 -1.01 8.59
CA ALA A 153 17.73 -1.50 9.56
C ALA A 153 17.17 -2.87 9.17
N TYR A 154 16.91 -3.12 7.88
CA TYR A 154 16.47 -4.43 7.41
C TYR A 154 17.55 -5.50 7.52
N ASP A 155 18.81 -5.18 7.26
CA ASP A 155 19.93 -6.11 7.45
C ASP A 155 20.04 -6.51 8.93
N LYS A 156 20.01 -5.54 9.85
CA LYS A 156 19.96 -5.81 11.30
C LYS A 156 18.74 -6.65 11.70
N ALA A 157 17.57 -6.39 11.11
CA ALA A 157 16.36 -7.16 11.38
C ALA A 157 16.50 -8.63 10.92
N VAL A 158 17.16 -8.86 9.79
CA VAL A 158 17.45 -10.20 9.27
C VAL A 158 18.42 -10.94 10.21
N ASP A 159 19.47 -10.27 10.66
CA ASP A 159 20.45 -10.85 11.60
C ASP A 159 19.82 -11.17 12.96
N ALA A 160 18.90 -10.33 13.43
CA ALA A 160 18.17 -10.52 14.68
C ALA A 160 17.06 -11.59 14.61
N SER A 161 16.76 -12.15 13.43
CA SER A 161 15.64 -13.09 13.26
C SER A 161 16.06 -14.47 12.79
N SER A 162 15.69 -15.49 13.57
CA SER A 162 15.71 -16.89 13.10
C SER A 162 14.49 -17.25 12.25
N GLN A 163 13.45 -16.41 12.22
CA GLN A 163 12.20 -16.69 11.54
C GLN A 163 12.30 -16.34 10.06
N ARG A 164 12.17 -17.36 9.20
CA ARG A 164 12.18 -17.22 7.74
C ARG A 164 11.24 -16.12 7.25
N GLU A 165 10.07 -16.02 7.86
CA GLU A 165 9.00 -15.15 7.36
C GLU A 165 9.30 -13.67 7.62
N VAL A 166 9.96 -13.36 8.74
CA VAL A 166 10.46 -12.00 9.02
C VAL A 166 11.58 -11.64 8.05
N ARG A 167 12.49 -12.58 7.75
CA ARG A 167 13.57 -12.37 6.77
C ARG A 167 13.01 -12.12 5.37
N LEU A 168 11.95 -12.83 4.96
CA LEU A 168 11.27 -12.59 3.69
C LEU A 168 10.53 -11.25 3.65
N LEU A 169 9.94 -10.79 4.76
CA LEU A 169 9.36 -9.45 4.85
C LEU A 169 10.44 -8.37 4.69
N CYS A 170 11.60 -8.54 5.32
CA CYS A 170 12.73 -7.61 5.14
C CYS A 170 13.21 -7.61 3.69
N LEU A 171 13.38 -8.78 3.07
CA LEU A 171 13.79 -8.89 1.67
C LEU A 171 12.78 -8.23 0.71
N HIS A 172 11.49 -8.30 1.02
CA HIS A 172 10.45 -7.57 0.28
C HIS A 172 10.70 -6.06 0.29
N GLU A 173 10.95 -5.50 1.47
CA GLU A 173 11.21 -4.06 1.60
C GLU A 173 12.56 -3.66 0.98
N VAL A 174 13.59 -4.49 1.07
CA VAL A 174 14.87 -4.31 0.36
C VAL A 174 14.67 -4.23 -1.14
N ALA A 175 13.85 -5.11 -1.73
CA ALA A 175 13.52 -5.06 -3.15
C ALA A 175 12.84 -3.72 -3.52
N TRP A 176 11.92 -3.22 -2.70
CA TRP A 176 11.29 -1.91 -2.92
C TRP A 176 12.26 -0.75 -2.75
N CYS A 177 13.20 -0.82 -1.81
CA CYS A 177 14.29 0.15 -1.67
C CYS A 177 15.13 0.24 -2.95
N HIS A 178 15.42 -0.88 -3.61
CA HIS A 178 16.10 -0.88 -4.91
C HIS A 178 15.22 -0.31 -6.03
N LEU A 179 13.92 -0.64 -6.06
CA LEU A 179 12.98 -0.10 -7.05
C LEU A 179 12.84 1.42 -6.96
N ILE A 180 12.68 2.01 -5.76
CA ILE A 180 12.59 3.47 -5.60
C ILE A 180 13.91 4.20 -5.91
N ARG A 181 15.05 3.51 -5.82
CA ARG A 181 16.36 4.00 -6.26
C ARG A 181 16.63 3.78 -7.76
N LEU A 182 15.69 3.15 -8.48
CA LEU A 182 15.84 2.74 -9.87
C LEU A 182 17.05 1.80 -10.10
N SER A 183 17.41 1.02 -9.08
CA SER A 183 18.53 0.06 -9.10
C SER A 183 18.00 -1.31 -9.52
N TYR A 184 17.71 -1.47 -10.82
CA TYR A 184 16.96 -2.61 -11.33
C TYR A 184 17.70 -3.95 -11.19
N GLU A 185 19.03 -3.95 -11.18
CA GLU A 185 19.82 -5.18 -11.06
C GLU A 185 19.70 -5.79 -9.65
N GLU A 186 19.84 -4.96 -8.63
CA GLU A 186 19.71 -5.34 -7.23
C GLU A 186 18.26 -5.70 -6.88
N ALA A 187 17.30 -4.95 -7.45
CA ALA A 187 15.88 -5.28 -7.36
C ALA A 187 15.62 -6.67 -7.97
N TYR A 188 16.11 -6.95 -9.18
CA TYR A 188 15.95 -8.23 -9.86
C TYR A 188 16.44 -9.40 -9.00
N ARG A 189 17.63 -9.29 -8.39
CA ARG A 189 18.19 -10.34 -7.52
C ARG A 189 17.28 -10.60 -6.31
N SER A 190 16.88 -9.54 -5.61
CA SER A 190 16.02 -9.62 -4.43
C SER A 190 14.64 -10.22 -4.77
N LEU A 191 14.04 -9.79 -5.88
CA LEU A 191 12.74 -10.26 -6.36
C LEU A 191 12.78 -11.72 -6.83
N THR A 192 13.87 -12.13 -7.48
CA THR A 192 14.07 -13.52 -7.87
C THR A 192 14.18 -14.42 -6.64
N GLN A 193 14.92 -13.98 -5.62
CA GLN A 193 14.99 -14.70 -4.35
C GLN A 193 13.63 -14.79 -3.67
N LEU A 194 12.85 -13.69 -3.63
CA LEU A 194 11.48 -13.71 -3.12
C LEU A 194 10.58 -14.67 -3.90
N GLN A 195 10.67 -14.69 -5.22
CA GLN A 195 9.88 -15.58 -6.08
C GLN A 195 10.16 -17.06 -5.78
N GLN A 196 11.41 -17.42 -5.52
CA GLN A 196 11.82 -18.79 -5.21
C GLN A 196 11.45 -19.19 -3.78
N GLN A 197 11.66 -18.29 -2.81
CA GLN A 197 11.56 -18.61 -1.39
C GLN A 197 10.18 -18.31 -0.78
N SER A 198 9.40 -17.38 -1.31
CA SER A 198 8.11 -17.02 -0.72
C SER A 198 7.02 -18.05 -1.04
N ARG A 199 6.05 -18.22 -0.13
CA ARG A 199 4.83 -18.99 -0.39
C ARG A 199 3.71 -18.14 -1.01
N TRP A 200 3.80 -16.82 -0.89
CA TRP A 200 2.84 -15.85 -1.41
C TRP A 200 3.35 -15.14 -2.66
N SER A 201 2.44 -14.62 -3.49
CA SER A 201 2.72 -13.64 -4.55
C SER A 201 3.85 -14.01 -5.53
N LYS A 202 4.11 -15.31 -5.75
CA LYS A 202 5.21 -15.77 -6.62
C LYS A 202 5.15 -15.21 -8.03
N SER A 203 3.95 -15.19 -8.63
CA SER A 203 3.73 -14.63 -9.97
C SER A 203 3.97 -13.12 -10.01
N PHE A 204 3.63 -12.41 -8.94
CA PHE A 204 3.88 -10.98 -8.82
C PHE A 204 5.38 -10.66 -8.69
N TYR A 205 6.12 -11.41 -7.85
CA TYR A 205 7.57 -11.25 -7.78
C TYR A 205 8.28 -11.64 -9.09
N ALA A 206 7.79 -12.66 -9.78
CA ALA A 206 8.29 -13.04 -11.10
C ALA A 206 8.10 -11.90 -12.13
N TYR A 207 6.93 -11.26 -12.13
CA TYR A 207 6.65 -10.11 -12.98
C TYR A 207 7.55 -8.91 -12.67
N LEU A 208 7.68 -8.54 -11.40
CA LEU A 208 8.58 -7.46 -10.98
C LEU A 208 10.02 -7.73 -11.41
N ALA A 209 10.51 -8.97 -11.24
CA ALA A 209 11.83 -9.37 -11.68
C ALA A 209 11.97 -9.27 -13.22
N ALA A 210 10.96 -9.69 -13.98
CA ALA A 210 10.96 -9.60 -15.44
C ALA A 210 11.07 -8.13 -15.92
N VAL A 211 10.23 -7.23 -15.39
CA VAL A 211 10.29 -5.82 -15.79
C VAL A 211 11.61 -5.14 -15.38
N CYS A 212 12.24 -5.59 -14.29
CA CYS A 212 13.60 -5.15 -13.93
C CYS A 212 14.65 -5.62 -14.95
N CYS A 213 14.59 -6.88 -15.41
CA CYS A 213 15.46 -7.37 -16.47
C CYS A 213 15.32 -6.55 -17.76
N GLY A 214 14.08 -6.34 -18.21
CA GLY A 214 13.81 -5.54 -19.40
C GLY A 214 14.33 -4.09 -19.26
N SER A 215 14.19 -3.50 -18.07
CA SER A 215 14.71 -2.15 -17.75
C SER A 215 16.24 -2.06 -17.77
N ASN A 216 16.94 -3.19 -17.64
CA ASN A 216 18.39 -3.31 -17.76
C ASN A 216 18.87 -3.83 -19.14
N GLY A 217 17.95 -4.06 -20.09
CA GLY A 217 18.29 -4.65 -21.40
C GLY A 217 18.63 -6.15 -21.35
N LYS A 218 18.35 -6.82 -20.24
CA LYS A 218 18.56 -8.26 -20.02
C LYS A 218 17.40 -9.08 -20.59
N PHE A 219 17.27 -9.06 -21.92
CA PHE A 219 16.09 -9.61 -22.60
C PHE A 219 16.02 -11.14 -22.53
N GLU A 220 17.15 -11.85 -22.50
CA GLU A 220 17.16 -13.32 -22.37
C GLU A 220 16.62 -13.77 -21.01
N GLU A 221 17.02 -13.09 -19.93
CA GLU A 221 16.50 -13.32 -18.59
C GLU A 221 15.02 -12.95 -18.50
N LEU A 222 14.60 -11.84 -19.12
CA LEU A 222 13.18 -11.47 -19.24
C LEU A 222 12.38 -12.60 -19.91
N MET A 223 12.82 -13.12 -21.06
CA MET A 223 12.12 -14.20 -21.77
C MET A 223 12.02 -15.47 -20.93
N THR A 224 13.05 -15.78 -20.15
CA THR A 224 13.03 -16.89 -19.20
C THR A 224 12.01 -16.68 -18.09
N MET A 225 11.92 -15.47 -17.54
CA MET A 225 10.92 -15.13 -16.53
C MET A 225 9.50 -15.11 -17.11
N TYR A 226 9.33 -14.60 -18.33
CA TYR A 226 8.05 -14.59 -19.02
C TYR A 226 7.46 -16.00 -19.16
N ARG A 227 8.26 -16.99 -19.58
CA ARG A 227 7.83 -18.40 -19.64
C ARG A 227 7.33 -18.92 -18.29
N LYS A 228 8.01 -18.58 -17.19
CA LYS A 228 7.57 -18.94 -15.83
C LYS A 228 6.26 -18.25 -15.45
N ILE A 229 6.10 -16.97 -15.79
CA ILE A 229 4.87 -16.21 -15.52
C ILE A 229 3.69 -16.84 -16.26
N VAL A 230 3.84 -17.18 -17.54
CA VAL A 230 2.78 -17.85 -18.32
C VAL A 230 2.37 -19.17 -17.66
N GLN A 231 3.32 -19.97 -17.18
CA GLN A 231 3.03 -21.21 -16.44
C GLN A 231 2.27 -20.94 -15.13
N PHE A 232 2.68 -19.93 -14.35
CA PHE A 232 1.96 -19.55 -13.13
C PHE A 232 0.52 -19.12 -13.42
N VAL A 233 0.33 -18.31 -14.45
CA VAL A 233 -0.99 -17.79 -14.83
C VAL A 233 -1.90 -18.91 -15.36
N ALA A 234 -1.38 -19.85 -16.13
CA ALA A 234 -2.14 -21.00 -16.64
C ALA A 234 -2.62 -21.95 -15.53
N GLY A 235 -1.85 -22.09 -14.45
CA GLY A 235 -2.19 -22.94 -13.31
C GLY A 235 -3.04 -22.26 -12.22
N THR A 236 -3.34 -20.96 -12.34
CA THR A 236 -4.07 -20.22 -11.31
C THR A 236 -5.57 -20.21 -11.62
N THR A 237 -6.34 -20.97 -10.84
CA THR A 237 -7.79 -20.76 -10.72
C THR A 237 -8.01 -19.40 -10.07
N LYS A 238 -8.56 -18.46 -10.85
CA LYS A 238 -8.83 -17.05 -10.52
C LYS A 238 -9.41 -16.87 -9.11
N GLU A 239 -8.88 -15.89 -8.34
CA GLU A 239 -9.65 -15.23 -7.25
C GLU A 239 -8.92 -14.03 -6.58
N THR A 240 -7.59 -13.92 -6.64
CA THR A 240 -6.88 -12.78 -5.99
C THR A 240 -6.68 -11.58 -6.92
N GLN A 241 -6.74 -10.36 -6.37
CA GLN A 241 -6.51 -9.11 -7.11
C GLN A 241 -5.14 -9.08 -7.81
N LEU A 242 -4.08 -9.54 -7.14
CA LEU A 242 -2.74 -9.63 -7.73
C LEU A 242 -2.68 -10.67 -8.85
N GLY A 243 -3.38 -11.80 -8.72
CA GLY A 243 -3.47 -12.79 -9.81
C GLY A 243 -4.10 -12.21 -11.07
N LEU A 244 -5.20 -11.46 -10.92
CA LEU A 244 -5.87 -10.77 -12.04
C LEU A 244 -4.98 -9.68 -12.66
N PHE A 245 -4.29 -8.90 -11.83
CA PHE A 245 -3.32 -7.90 -12.30
C PHE A 245 -2.24 -8.56 -13.17
N ILE A 246 -1.64 -9.66 -12.70
CA ILE A 246 -0.60 -10.38 -13.45
C ILE A 246 -1.14 -11.03 -14.72
N LEU A 247 -2.35 -11.59 -14.70
CA LEU A 247 -3.02 -12.11 -15.89
C LEU A 247 -3.16 -11.03 -16.98
N ARG A 248 -3.47 -9.79 -16.60
CA ARG A 248 -3.59 -8.65 -17.53
C ARG A 248 -2.24 -8.10 -18.00
N ARG A 249 -1.19 -8.16 -17.16
CA ARG A 249 0.15 -7.65 -17.49
C ARG A 249 1.02 -8.65 -18.25
N ALA A 250 0.83 -9.96 -18.06
CA ALA A 250 1.66 -10.97 -18.71
C ALA A 250 1.70 -10.82 -20.24
N PRO A 251 0.58 -10.63 -20.98
CA PRO A 251 0.60 -10.42 -22.42
C PRO A 251 1.32 -9.14 -22.88
N LYS A 252 1.54 -8.17 -21.97
CA LYS A 252 2.27 -6.93 -22.28
C LYS A 252 3.78 -7.06 -22.09
N LEU A 253 4.29 -8.19 -21.59
CA LEU A 253 5.74 -8.36 -21.40
C LEU A 253 6.50 -8.59 -22.71
N VAL A 254 5.81 -9.08 -23.73
CA VAL A 254 6.37 -9.39 -25.05
C VAL A 254 5.38 -9.03 -26.13
N ASP A 255 5.90 -8.69 -27.30
CA ASP A 255 5.09 -8.46 -28.48
C ASP A 255 4.39 -9.76 -28.90
N GLN A 256 3.07 -9.73 -29.00
CA GLN A 256 2.27 -10.94 -29.22
C GLN A 256 2.36 -11.45 -30.66
N ASP A 257 2.73 -10.59 -31.62
CA ASP A 257 2.85 -10.96 -33.03
C ASP A 257 4.24 -11.53 -33.35
N THR A 258 5.28 -10.94 -32.75
CA THR A 258 6.69 -11.28 -33.02
C THR A 258 7.33 -12.14 -31.94
N GLY A 259 6.74 -12.21 -30.74
CA GLY A 259 7.30 -12.89 -29.57
C GLY A 259 8.54 -12.22 -28.97
N ARG A 260 8.86 -10.99 -29.39
CA ARG A 260 10.09 -10.28 -29.00
C ARG A 260 9.87 -9.36 -27.80
N ALA A 261 10.96 -9.09 -27.09
CA ALA A 261 10.99 -8.06 -26.05
C ALA A 261 10.85 -6.65 -26.65
N TYR A 262 10.30 -5.74 -25.85
CA TYR A 262 10.19 -4.32 -26.17
C TYR A 262 11.47 -3.54 -25.82
N THR A 263 11.46 -2.23 -26.00
CA THR A 263 12.59 -1.37 -25.66
C THR A 263 12.81 -1.27 -24.15
N ILE A 264 14.00 -0.82 -23.75
CA ILE A 264 14.31 -0.57 -22.32
C ILE A 264 13.31 0.41 -21.70
N LEU A 265 12.92 1.46 -22.44
CA LEU A 265 11.98 2.47 -21.99
C LEU A 265 10.60 1.87 -21.68
N TYR A 266 10.12 0.94 -22.50
CA TYR A 266 8.86 0.23 -22.29
C TYR A 266 8.81 -0.42 -20.90
N TYR A 267 9.87 -1.14 -20.53
CA TYR A 267 9.95 -1.84 -19.24
C TYR A 267 10.14 -0.90 -18.06
N LYS A 268 10.90 0.19 -18.24
CA LYS A 268 11.01 1.25 -17.22
C LYS A 268 9.64 1.86 -16.90
N LEU A 269 8.82 2.13 -17.91
CA LEU A 269 7.46 2.65 -17.72
C LEU A 269 6.58 1.68 -16.92
N LEU A 270 6.71 0.36 -17.14
CA LEU A 270 6.04 -0.65 -16.30
C LEU A 270 6.53 -0.65 -14.85
N VAL A 271 7.83 -0.39 -14.61
CA VAL A 271 8.33 -0.20 -13.24
C VAL A 271 7.75 1.06 -12.61
N TYR A 272 7.66 2.17 -13.36
CA TYR A 272 7.11 3.42 -12.84
C TYR A 272 5.61 3.31 -12.56
N GLU A 273 4.87 2.59 -13.40
CA GLU A 273 3.48 2.20 -13.12
C GLU A 273 3.37 1.49 -11.77
N LEU A 274 4.23 0.52 -11.48
CA LEU A 274 4.22 -0.21 -10.22
C LEU A 274 4.56 0.70 -9.03
N LEU A 275 5.56 1.58 -9.17
CA LEU A 275 5.89 2.56 -8.14
C LEU A 275 4.70 3.49 -7.85
N TYR A 276 3.97 3.91 -8.88
CA TYR A 276 2.78 4.75 -8.74
C TYR A 276 1.63 3.98 -8.09
N LEU A 277 1.27 2.81 -8.64
CA LEU A 277 0.15 1.99 -8.18
C LEU A 277 0.35 1.48 -6.75
N TRP A 278 1.59 1.30 -6.28
CA TRP A 278 1.89 0.93 -4.89
C TRP A 278 2.03 2.13 -3.94
N ASN A 279 1.93 3.37 -4.42
CA ASN A 279 2.23 4.59 -3.67
C ASN A 279 3.66 4.58 -3.09
N ALA A 280 4.62 4.12 -3.90
CA ALA A 280 6.05 4.11 -3.59
C ALA A 280 6.79 5.31 -4.19
N MET A 281 6.22 5.98 -5.20
CA MET A 281 6.80 7.22 -5.78
C MET A 281 7.08 8.34 -4.76
N PRO A 282 6.27 8.59 -3.71
CA PRO A 282 6.61 9.59 -2.69
C PRO A 282 7.94 9.32 -1.97
N SER A 283 8.38 8.05 -1.92
CA SER A 283 9.64 7.63 -1.30
C SER A 283 10.84 7.70 -2.25
N CYS A 284 10.64 8.08 -3.51
CA CYS A 284 11.74 8.31 -4.45
C CYS A 284 12.50 9.59 -4.10
N SER A 285 13.82 9.60 -4.34
CA SER A 285 14.60 10.84 -4.25
C SER A 285 14.24 11.82 -5.38
N ILE A 286 14.61 13.09 -5.21
CA ILE A 286 14.45 14.13 -6.23
C ILE A 286 15.17 13.72 -7.52
N GLU A 287 16.35 13.12 -7.42
CA GLU A 287 17.13 12.64 -8.57
C GLU A 287 16.40 11.50 -9.29
N ALA A 288 15.83 10.56 -8.55
CA ALA A 288 15.05 9.47 -9.13
C ALA A 288 13.80 9.99 -9.83
N LEU A 289 13.05 10.91 -9.22
CA LEU A 289 11.88 11.56 -9.83
C LEU A 289 12.25 12.33 -11.11
N ARG A 290 13.39 13.03 -11.13
CA ARG A 290 13.89 13.72 -12.33
C ARG A 290 14.26 12.74 -13.45
N ARG A 291 14.85 11.58 -13.12
CA ARG A 291 15.12 10.51 -14.11
C ARG A 291 13.83 9.93 -14.67
N ILE A 292 12.83 9.70 -13.83
CA ILE A 292 11.49 9.26 -14.26
C ILE A 292 10.89 10.28 -15.23
N LEU A 293 10.95 11.58 -14.92
CA LEU A 293 10.47 12.63 -15.84
C LEU A 293 11.21 12.63 -17.18
N LEU A 294 12.52 12.43 -17.18
CA LEU A 294 13.32 12.37 -18.41
C LEU A 294 12.88 11.20 -19.29
N ASP A 295 12.73 10.01 -18.70
CA ASP A 295 12.26 8.82 -19.42
C ASP A 295 10.83 9.01 -19.95
N CYS A 296 9.90 9.58 -19.18
CA CYS A 296 8.52 9.83 -19.62
C CYS A 296 8.40 10.86 -20.75
N LYS A 297 9.37 11.79 -20.86
CA LYS A 297 9.47 12.74 -21.98
C LYS A 297 10.12 12.15 -23.23
N GLY A 298 10.63 10.92 -23.15
CA GLY A 298 11.20 10.19 -24.27
C GLY A 298 10.17 9.83 -25.35
N ASN A 299 10.47 8.78 -26.12
CA ASN A 299 9.61 8.36 -27.23
C ASN A 299 8.28 7.79 -26.73
N ARG A 300 7.23 8.63 -26.71
CA ARG A 300 5.87 8.26 -26.26
C ARG A 300 5.18 7.20 -27.10
N SER A 301 5.73 6.83 -28.26
CA SER A 301 5.22 5.70 -29.06
C SER A 301 5.58 4.33 -28.47
N GLU A 302 6.54 4.27 -27.53
CA GLU A 302 7.03 3.03 -26.91
C GLU A 302 6.37 2.73 -25.54
N GLU A 303 5.29 3.43 -25.19
CA GLU A 303 4.64 3.18 -23.90
C GLU A 303 3.80 1.88 -23.92
N PRO A 304 3.77 1.12 -22.81
CA PRO A 304 3.01 -0.13 -22.72
C PRO A 304 1.49 0.06 -22.79
N MET A 305 1.04 1.28 -22.48
CA MET A 305 -0.36 1.67 -22.36
C MET A 305 -0.46 3.16 -22.69
N VAL A 306 -1.38 3.52 -23.59
CA VAL A 306 -1.52 4.91 -24.07
C VAL A 306 -1.72 5.88 -22.91
N GLY A 307 -0.89 6.91 -22.78
CA GLY A 307 -0.98 7.91 -21.72
C GLY A 307 -0.41 7.48 -20.37
N LEU A 308 0.18 6.29 -20.23
CA LEU A 308 0.87 5.91 -18.99
C LEU A 308 2.03 6.87 -18.71
N ALA A 309 2.80 7.25 -19.72
CA ALA A 309 3.89 8.20 -19.53
C ALA A 309 3.38 9.55 -19.02
N ASP A 310 2.20 10.00 -19.49
CA ASP A 310 1.54 11.23 -19.03
C ASP A 310 1.07 11.15 -17.56
N LEU A 311 0.52 10.00 -17.14
CA LEU A 311 0.16 9.75 -15.73
C LEU A 311 1.38 9.83 -14.82
N ILE A 312 2.45 9.10 -15.16
CA ILE A 312 3.67 9.04 -14.36
C ILE A 312 4.38 10.41 -14.34
N GLU A 313 4.42 11.11 -15.47
CA GLU A 313 4.97 12.46 -15.56
C GLU A 313 4.20 13.41 -14.63
N GLY A 314 2.86 13.37 -14.68
CA GLY A 314 2.02 14.18 -13.82
C GLY A 314 2.24 13.90 -12.33
N ALA A 315 2.38 12.63 -11.96
CA ALA A 315 2.66 12.23 -10.58
C ALA A 315 4.04 12.71 -10.13
N ALA A 316 5.08 12.53 -10.95
CA ALA A 316 6.44 12.96 -10.63
C ALA A 316 6.54 14.49 -10.46
N TYR A 317 5.91 15.28 -11.33
CA TYR A 317 5.84 16.73 -11.16
C TYR A 317 5.14 17.13 -9.86
N SER A 318 4.04 16.45 -9.50
CA SER A 318 3.32 16.69 -8.25
C SER A 318 4.24 16.51 -7.03
N TYR A 319 4.99 15.41 -6.98
CA TYR A 319 5.95 15.16 -5.89
C TYR A 319 7.16 16.11 -5.89
N LEU A 320 7.52 16.66 -7.04
CA LEU A 320 8.54 17.72 -7.16
C LEU A 320 8.00 19.12 -6.86
N GLY A 321 6.70 19.27 -6.58
CA GLY A 321 6.04 20.54 -6.29
C GLY A 321 5.64 21.37 -7.52
N ASP A 322 5.86 20.88 -8.75
CA ASP A 322 5.43 21.56 -9.98
C ASP A 322 3.97 21.18 -10.32
N ARG A 323 3.05 21.83 -9.62
CA ARG A 323 1.62 21.55 -9.79
C ARG A 323 1.11 21.87 -11.20
N GLN A 324 1.63 22.93 -11.82
CA GLN A 324 1.14 23.36 -13.12
C GLN A 324 1.54 22.36 -14.21
N ALA A 325 2.77 21.84 -14.17
CA ALA A 325 3.20 20.78 -15.07
C ALA A 325 2.44 19.48 -14.81
N SER A 326 2.18 19.15 -13.55
CA SER A 326 1.36 17.99 -13.17
C SER A 326 -0.02 18.03 -13.83
N ILE A 327 -0.77 19.12 -13.67
CA ILE A 327 -2.10 19.31 -14.28
C ILE A 327 -2.05 19.24 -15.81
N ARG A 328 -1.00 19.82 -16.44
CA ARG A 328 -0.82 19.75 -17.89
C ARG A 328 -0.64 18.31 -18.37
N SER A 329 0.21 17.53 -17.72
CA SER A 329 0.43 16.11 -18.06
C SER A 329 -0.85 15.29 -17.92
N TYR A 330 -1.62 15.46 -16.84
CA TYR A 330 -2.89 14.77 -16.67
C TYR A 330 -3.92 15.13 -17.76
N ARG A 331 -4.05 16.43 -18.10
CA ARG A 331 -4.92 16.86 -19.21
C ARG A 331 -4.47 16.30 -20.56
N ASN A 332 -3.15 16.18 -20.79
CA ASN A 332 -2.62 15.56 -22.01
C ASN A 332 -2.96 14.07 -22.08
N CYS A 333 -2.85 13.34 -20.97
CA CYS A 333 -3.29 11.94 -20.90
C CYS A 333 -4.76 11.81 -21.34
N LEU A 334 -5.66 12.62 -20.77
CA LEU A 334 -7.09 12.55 -21.08
C LEU A 334 -7.42 12.92 -22.55
N LYS A 335 -6.59 13.74 -23.21
CA LYS A 335 -6.74 14.04 -24.64
C LYS A 335 -6.37 12.85 -25.53
N ARG A 336 -5.40 12.03 -25.07
CA ARG A 336 -4.89 10.87 -25.82
C ARG A 336 -5.71 9.61 -25.60
N ARG A 337 -6.41 9.52 -24.47
CA ARG A 337 -7.21 8.34 -24.11
C ARG A 337 -8.67 8.51 -24.48
N ASN A 338 -9.28 7.42 -24.95
CA ASN A 338 -10.71 7.34 -25.26
C ASN A 338 -11.33 6.21 -24.44
N PRO A 339 -12.34 6.48 -23.58
CA PRO A 339 -12.96 5.48 -22.71
C PRO A 339 -13.41 4.21 -23.44
N ASN A 340 -13.87 4.33 -24.69
CA ASN A 340 -14.40 3.21 -25.48
C ASN A 340 -13.30 2.24 -25.97
N LYS A 341 -12.02 2.63 -25.93
CA LYS A 341 -10.87 1.81 -26.36
C LYS A 341 -10.03 1.26 -25.19
N ASP A 342 -10.40 1.59 -23.96
CA ASP A 342 -9.53 1.43 -22.79
C ASP A 342 -9.70 0.10 -22.03
N VAL A 343 -10.48 -0.87 -22.53
CA VAL A 343 -11.01 -2.04 -21.79
C VAL A 343 -10.05 -2.69 -20.77
N TYR A 344 -8.76 -2.84 -21.07
CA TYR A 344 -7.78 -3.46 -20.15
C TYR A 344 -6.85 -2.47 -19.41
N ASP A 345 -6.76 -1.22 -19.88
CA ASP A 345 -5.83 -0.20 -19.38
C ASP A 345 -6.56 0.98 -18.73
N GLN A 346 -7.85 0.80 -18.40
CA GLN A 346 -8.74 1.81 -17.82
C GLN A 346 -8.21 2.45 -16.54
N HIS A 347 -7.37 1.74 -15.79
CA HIS A 347 -6.77 2.27 -14.57
C HIS A 347 -6.00 3.56 -14.84
N VAL A 348 -5.30 3.70 -15.97
CA VAL A 348 -4.58 4.95 -16.28
C VAL A 348 -5.57 6.12 -16.35
N SER A 349 -6.67 5.97 -17.10
CA SER A 349 -7.71 7.00 -17.21
C SER A 349 -8.37 7.29 -15.86
N ALA A 350 -8.74 6.26 -15.10
CA ALA A 350 -9.39 6.41 -13.80
C ALA A 350 -8.49 7.14 -12.79
N PHE A 351 -7.21 6.74 -12.68
CA PHE A 351 -6.25 7.36 -11.79
C PHE A 351 -5.91 8.79 -12.23
N VAL A 352 -5.78 9.07 -13.54
CA VAL A 352 -5.58 10.45 -14.04
C VAL A 352 -6.75 11.37 -13.69
N LEU A 353 -7.99 10.89 -13.84
CA LEU A 353 -9.17 11.69 -13.45
C LEU A 353 -9.15 12.00 -11.96
N TYR A 354 -8.80 11.02 -11.12
CA TYR A 354 -8.64 11.24 -9.70
C TYR A 354 -7.53 12.26 -9.40
N GLU A 355 -6.32 12.08 -9.93
CA GLU A 355 -5.18 12.96 -9.63
C GLU A 355 -5.42 14.39 -10.14
N LEU A 356 -6.03 14.54 -11.31
CA LEU A 356 -6.44 15.84 -11.85
C LEU A 356 -7.51 16.49 -10.98
N GLY A 357 -8.55 15.74 -10.62
CA GLY A 357 -9.62 16.21 -9.75
C GLY A 357 -9.10 16.70 -8.41
N SER A 358 -8.30 15.88 -7.73
CA SER A 358 -7.64 16.24 -6.47
C SER A 358 -6.72 17.46 -6.63
N SER A 359 -5.93 17.54 -7.71
CA SER A 359 -5.03 18.67 -7.97
C SER A 359 -5.77 19.98 -8.22
N LEU A 360 -6.95 19.94 -8.84
CA LEU A 360 -7.78 21.13 -9.09
C LEU A 360 -8.46 21.63 -7.81
N CYS A 361 -8.98 20.73 -6.98
CA CYS A 361 -9.59 21.09 -5.69
C CYS A 361 -8.60 21.84 -4.79
N THR A 362 -7.35 21.40 -4.78
CA THR A 362 -6.29 22.03 -3.98
C THR A 362 -5.80 23.39 -4.48
N ILE A 363 -6.30 23.88 -5.64
CA ILE A 363 -6.09 25.26 -6.12
C ILE A 363 -7.42 26.02 -6.17
N ASP A 364 -8.38 25.63 -5.33
CA ASP A 364 -9.71 26.22 -5.20
C ASP A 364 -10.58 26.16 -6.47
N ASN A 365 -10.23 25.32 -7.45
CA ASN A 365 -11.07 25.01 -8.60
C ASN A 365 -11.95 23.78 -8.29
N ASN A 366 -12.79 23.93 -7.26
CA ASN A 366 -13.55 22.84 -6.66
C ASN A 366 -14.62 22.26 -7.59
N GLU A 367 -15.29 23.08 -8.39
CA GLU A 367 -16.33 22.62 -9.33
C GLU A 367 -15.74 21.71 -10.42
N GLU A 368 -14.66 22.15 -11.08
CA GLU A 368 -13.99 21.34 -12.09
C GLU A 368 -13.39 20.07 -11.46
N GLY A 369 -12.75 20.22 -10.29
CA GLY A 369 -12.16 19.11 -9.54
C GLY A 369 -13.18 18.04 -9.16
N LYS A 370 -14.32 18.44 -8.59
CA LYS A 370 -15.44 17.56 -8.21
C LYS A 370 -16.00 16.82 -9.42
N SER A 371 -16.14 17.50 -10.57
CA SER A 371 -16.57 16.88 -11.82
C SER A 371 -15.66 15.73 -12.26
N PHE A 372 -14.33 15.93 -12.21
CA PHE A 372 -13.38 14.87 -12.53
C PHE A 372 -13.41 13.70 -11.53
N LEU A 373 -13.54 13.97 -10.23
CA LEU A 373 -13.67 12.93 -9.20
C LEU A 373 -14.92 12.08 -9.40
N LEU A 374 -16.07 12.69 -9.71
CA LEU A 374 -17.32 11.98 -10.00
C LEU A 374 -17.21 11.14 -11.28
N ARG A 375 -16.49 11.63 -12.29
CA ARG A 375 -16.21 10.86 -13.52
C ARG A 375 -15.32 9.65 -13.24
N ALA A 376 -14.28 9.79 -12.40
CA ALA A 376 -13.43 8.69 -12.00
C ALA A 376 -14.24 7.56 -11.33
N GLN A 377 -15.26 7.91 -10.55
CA GLN A 377 -16.14 6.96 -9.85
C GLN A 377 -17.14 6.25 -10.79
N THR A 378 -17.61 6.93 -11.84
CA THR A 378 -18.78 6.47 -12.62
C THR A 378 -18.44 5.92 -14.00
N GLN A 379 -17.35 6.37 -14.62
CA GLN A 379 -17.02 6.04 -16.03
C GLN A 379 -16.21 4.76 -16.20
N TYR A 380 -15.56 4.24 -15.16
CA TYR A 380 -14.66 3.08 -15.23
C TYR A 380 -14.98 2.06 -14.15
N ARG A 381 -14.83 0.77 -14.47
CA ARG A 381 -15.08 -0.37 -13.57
C ARG A 381 -14.18 -1.54 -13.90
N ASP A 382 -14.01 -2.46 -12.96
CA ASP A 382 -13.28 -3.71 -13.10
C ASP A 382 -11.79 -3.53 -13.47
N TYR A 383 -11.22 -2.36 -13.20
CA TYR A 383 -9.82 -2.04 -13.49
C TYR A 383 -8.90 -2.36 -12.30
N ASP A 384 -7.59 -2.41 -12.58
CA ASP A 384 -6.59 -2.73 -11.57
C ASP A 384 -6.59 -1.70 -10.44
N PHE A 385 -6.68 -2.17 -9.19
CA PHE A 385 -6.72 -1.33 -7.98
C PHE A 385 -7.94 -0.40 -7.83
N GLU A 386 -9.07 -0.73 -8.47
CA GLU A 386 -10.33 0.02 -8.34
C GLU A 386 -10.77 0.23 -6.89
N SER A 387 -10.75 -0.81 -6.05
CA SER A 387 -11.15 -0.70 -4.64
C SER A 387 -10.32 0.34 -3.88
N ARG A 388 -9.02 0.41 -4.17
CA ARG A 388 -8.10 1.39 -3.58
C ARG A 388 -8.41 2.80 -4.08
N LEU A 389 -8.64 2.96 -5.38
CA LEU A 389 -8.95 4.27 -5.94
C LEU A 389 -10.30 4.81 -5.43
N ASN A 390 -11.30 3.95 -5.31
CA ASN A 390 -12.61 4.32 -4.77
C ASN A 390 -12.53 4.86 -3.34
N VAL A 391 -11.71 4.26 -2.46
CA VAL A 391 -11.47 4.79 -1.11
C VAL A 391 -10.90 6.22 -1.18
N ARG A 392 -9.94 6.47 -2.09
CA ARG A 392 -9.34 7.78 -2.27
C ARG A 392 -10.34 8.81 -2.83
N ILE A 393 -11.15 8.44 -3.82
CA ILE A 393 -12.20 9.30 -4.39
C ILE A 393 -13.22 9.68 -3.31
N HIS A 394 -13.70 8.70 -2.53
CA HIS A 394 -14.65 8.96 -1.46
C HIS A 394 -14.10 9.91 -0.39
N SER A 395 -12.84 9.76 0.00
CA SER A 395 -12.20 10.69 0.93
C SER A 395 -12.13 12.10 0.34
N ALA A 396 -11.65 12.24 -0.89
CA ALA A 396 -11.54 13.53 -1.56
C ALA A 396 -12.89 14.25 -1.74
N LEU A 397 -13.95 13.51 -2.07
CA LEU A 397 -15.29 14.07 -2.21
C LEU A 397 -15.91 14.47 -0.86
N ARG A 398 -15.61 13.76 0.23
CA ARG A 398 -16.10 14.11 1.56
C ARG A 398 -15.52 15.44 2.04
N ASP A 399 -14.25 15.69 1.75
CA ASP A 399 -13.55 16.91 2.19
C ASP A 399 -14.00 18.17 1.40
N LEU A 400 -14.85 18.01 0.37
CA LEU A 400 -15.45 19.09 -0.43
C LEU A 400 -16.88 19.46 -0.01
N HIS A 401 -17.44 18.81 1.02
CA HIS A 401 -18.81 19.05 1.52
C HIS A 401 -18.83 19.94 2.75
#